data_AF-A0A0C9QCS0-F1
#
_entry.id   AF-A0A0C9QCS0-F1
#
_cell.length_a   1.000
_cell.length_b   1.000
_cell.length_c   1.000
_cell.angle_alpha   90.00
_cell.angle_beta   90.00
_cell.angle_gamma   90.00
#
_symmetry.space_group_name_H-M   'P 1'
#
loop_
_entity.id
_entity.type
_entity.pdbx_description
1 polymer ?
#
loop_
_entity_poly.entity_id
_entity_poly.type
_entity_poly.pdbx_seq_one_letter_code
_entity_poly.pdbx_strand_id
1 'polypeptide(L)'
;MKFKNLRKNPFSATKSQDDDVEIKEEAIDEKQVEEVKFPEDTNFNHIKCKAVRQMKVQKMMKAKAKAKKEAKKAKIQSGAPKQVPHTIESLREKDETAIIGDLDDEENAEVKAELMNDEFAAYYRNDYEPKVLITYCDNPTRKTRIFGRELTRIIPNSLSLYRNRSGVKKMVKSATARGFTDIIVINENQCQP
;
A
#
# COMPACT_ATOMS: atom_id res chain seq x y z
N MET A 1 -8.38 -74.30 -21.82
CA MET A 1 -8.24 -73.12 -22.71
C MET A 1 -6.85 -72.53 -22.54
N LYS A 2 -6.16 -72.24 -23.65
CA LYS A 2 -4.80 -71.69 -23.68
C LYS A 2 -4.82 -70.21 -23.28
N PHE A 3 -4.04 -69.83 -22.28
CA PHE A 3 -3.51 -68.46 -22.16
C PHE A 3 -1.99 -68.56 -22.22
N LYS A 4 -1.44 -68.32 -23.40
CA LYS A 4 -0.01 -68.14 -23.64
C LYS A 4 0.34 -66.67 -23.37
N ASN A 5 1.46 -66.45 -22.68
CA ASN A 5 2.22 -65.19 -22.57
C ASN A 5 1.55 -64.00 -21.85
N LEU A 6 1.63 -63.98 -20.52
CA LEU A 6 1.67 -62.72 -19.76
C LEU A 6 3.14 -62.36 -19.49
N ARG A 7 3.54 -61.13 -19.83
CA ARG A 7 4.88 -60.60 -19.53
C ARG A 7 5.09 -60.56 -18.01
N LYS A 8 6.17 -61.14 -17.50
CA LYS A 8 6.58 -60.99 -16.10
C LYS A 8 6.92 -59.52 -15.82
N ASN A 9 6.41 -58.99 -14.71
CA ASN A 9 6.69 -57.63 -14.25
C ASN A 9 8.18 -57.51 -13.86
N PRO A 10 8.97 -56.61 -14.45
CA PRO A 10 10.39 -56.46 -14.15
C PRO A 10 10.69 -55.92 -12.75
N PHE A 11 9.68 -55.46 -12.00
CA PHE A 11 9.84 -54.86 -10.68
C PHE A 11 9.51 -55.79 -9.49
N SER A 12 9.16 -57.06 -9.74
CA SER A 12 8.93 -58.03 -8.66
C SER A 12 10.07 -59.04 -8.58
N ALA A 13 11.22 -58.60 -8.04
CA ALA A 13 12.23 -59.52 -7.54
C ALA A 13 11.96 -59.82 -6.07
N THR A 14 11.55 -61.05 -5.78
CA THR A 14 11.61 -61.63 -4.43
C THR A 14 13.08 -61.86 -4.08
N LYS A 15 13.53 -61.34 -2.94
CA LYS A 15 14.89 -61.60 -2.42
C LYS A 15 15.08 -63.11 -2.24
N SER A 16 15.99 -63.71 -2.99
CA SER A 16 16.59 -65.00 -2.66
C SER A 16 17.97 -64.76 -2.07
N GLN A 17 18.18 -65.42 -0.93
CA GLN A 17 19.42 -65.52 -0.19
C GLN A 17 20.51 -66.23 -1.00
N ASP A 18 21.73 -65.75 -0.77
CA ASP A 18 23.02 -66.45 -0.81
C ASP A 18 23.45 -67.09 -2.14
N ASP A 19 24.42 -66.44 -2.80
CA ASP A 19 25.53 -67.12 -3.47
C ASP A 19 26.79 -66.26 -3.26
N ASP A 20 27.67 -66.77 -2.41
CA ASP A 20 28.96 -66.19 -2.04
C ASP A 20 29.91 -66.09 -3.24
N VAL A 21 30.42 -64.88 -3.51
CA VAL A 21 31.70 -64.71 -4.20
C VAL A 21 32.48 -63.62 -3.48
N GLU A 22 33.38 -64.05 -2.58
CA GLU A 22 34.41 -63.20 -1.98
C GLU A 22 35.33 -62.63 -3.07
N ILE A 23 35.36 -61.31 -3.21
CA ILE A 23 36.44 -60.58 -3.88
C ILE A 23 37.07 -59.68 -2.82
N LYS A 24 38.39 -59.87 -2.68
CA LYS A 24 39.26 -59.46 -1.59
C LYS A 24 39.26 -57.95 -1.35
N GLU A 25 39.23 -57.58 -0.06
CA GLU A 25 39.53 -56.25 0.44
C GLU A 25 41.01 -55.93 0.19
N GLU A 26 41.29 -55.03 -0.76
CA GLU A 26 42.55 -54.30 -0.80
C GLU A 26 42.26 -52.83 -0.45
N ALA A 27 42.76 -52.43 0.71
CA ALA A 27 42.65 -51.10 1.28
C ALA A 27 43.30 -50.06 0.36
N ILE A 28 42.51 -49.07 -0.09
CA ILE A 28 43.00 -47.85 -0.72
C ILE A 28 42.60 -46.66 0.16
N ASP A 29 43.64 -45.92 0.51
CA ASP A 29 43.81 -44.80 1.44
C ASP A 29 42.69 -43.72 1.41
N GLU A 30 42.20 -43.32 2.59
CA GLU A 30 41.09 -42.36 2.85
C GLU A 30 41.43 -40.89 2.53
N LYS A 31 41.88 -40.57 1.32
CA LYS A 31 42.15 -39.19 0.90
C LYS A 31 41.12 -38.70 -0.11
N GLN A 32 40.17 -37.90 0.39
CA GLN A 32 39.35 -36.92 -0.33
C GLN A 32 38.71 -37.42 -1.64
N VAL A 33 37.63 -38.19 -1.54
CA VAL A 33 36.61 -38.16 -2.60
C VAL A 33 35.79 -36.90 -2.38
N GLU A 34 36.28 -35.75 -2.88
CA GLU A 34 35.40 -34.60 -3.08
C GLU A 34 34.29 -35.04 -4.03
N GLU A 35 33.07 -35.25 -3.51
CA GLU A 35 31.91 -35.49 -4.35
C GLU A 35 31.83 -34.36 -5.37
N VAL A 36 32.01 -34.70 -6.65
CA VAL A 36 31.84 -33.78 -7.77
C VAL A 36 30.40 -33.30 -7.75
N LYS A 37 30.16 -32.13 -7.16
CA LYS A 37 28.84 -31.50 -7.12
C LYS A 37 28.54 -30.93 -8.49
N PHE A 38 27.68 -31.62 -9.23
CA PHE A 38 27.10 -31.07 -10.44
C PHE A 38 26.37 -29.76 -10.11
N PRO A 39 26.41 -28.75 -11.00
CA PRO A 39 25.64 -27.53 -10.81
C PRO A 39 24.15 -27.88 -10.70
N GLU A 40 23.59 -27.75 -9.51
CA GLU A 40 22.15 -27.93 -9.31
C GLU A 40 21.44 -26.61 -9.64
N ASP A 41 20.50 -26.67 -10.59
CA ASP A 41 19.56 -25.58 -10.81
C ASP A 41 18.64 -25.45 -9.59
N THR A 42 19.08 -24.67 -8.61
CA THR A 42 18.36 -24.44 -7.34
C THR A 42 17.08 -23.64 -7.51
N ASN A 43 16.88 -23.02 -8.68
CA ASN A 43 15.70 -22.24 -8.98
C ASN A 43 14.53 -23.13 -9.41
N PHE A 44 13.49 -23.19 -8.58
CA PHE A 44 12.27 -23.95 -8.88
C PHE A 44 11.57 -23.50 -10.17
N ASN A 45 11.86 -22.30 -10.70
CA ASN A 45 11.32 -21.83 -11.96
C ASN A 45 11.77 -22.66 -13.18
N HIS A 46 12.93 -23.33 -13.11
CA HIS A 46 13.43 -24.21 -14.18
C HIS A 46 12.70 -25.56 -14.24
N ILE A 47 11.90 -25.90 -13.22
CA ILE A 47 11.12 -27.14 -13.19
C ILE A 47 9.88 -27.00 -14.10
N LYS A 48 9.93 -27.65 -15.27
CA LYS A 48 8.83 -27.66 -16.25
C LYS A 48 7.56 -28.33 -15.70
N CYS A 49 7.71 -29.38 -14.89
CA CYS A 49 6.56 -30.08 -14.30
C CYS A 49 5.90 -29.22 -13.21
N LYS A 50 4.69 -28.72 -13.51
CA LYS A 50 3.92 -27.83 -12.62
C LYS A 50 3.69 -28.44 -11.24
N ALA A 51 3.32 -29.72 -11.16
CA ALA A 51 3.03 -30.40 -9.89
C ALA A 51 4.27 -30.48 -8.97
N VAL A 52 5.41 -30.89 -9.52
CA VAL A 52 6.69 -30.96 -8.78
C VAL A 52 7.13 -29.56 -8.34
N ARG A 53 7.01 -28.57 -9.22
CA ARG A 53 7.35 -27.17 -8.92
C ARG A 53 6.51 -26.62 -7.76
N GLN A 54 5.18 -26.80 -7.82
CA GLN A 54 4.27 -26.33 -6.77
C GLN A 54 4.55 -26.99 -5.42
N MET A 55 4.80 -28.31 -5.40
CA MET A 55 5.12 -29.03 -4.17
C MET A 55 6.41 -28.51 -3.52
N LYS A 56 7.47 -28.28 -4.31
CA LYS A 56 8.73 -27.71 -3.80
C LYS A 56 8.57 -26.28 -3.31
N VAL A 57 7.86 -25.40 -4.05
CA VAL A 57 7.57 -24.02 -3.62
C VAL A 57 6.75 -24.01 -2.32
N GLN A 58 5.73 -24.86 -2.21
CA GLN A 58 4.91 -24.93 -1.00
C GLN A 58 5.73 -25.39 0.21
N LYS A 59 6.63 -26.38 0.04
CA LYS A 59 7.54 -26.84 1.10
C LYS A 59 8.49 -25.71 1.54
N MET A 60 9.06 -24.96 0.58
CA MET A 60 9.94 -23.82 0.85
C MET A 60 9.20 -22.69 1.58
N MET A 61 7.98 -22.34 1.15
CA MET A 61 7.16 -21.31 1.81
C MET A 61 6.78 -21.71 3.25
N LYS A 62 6.43 -22.99 3.49
CA LYS A 62 6.17 -23.51 4.84
C LYS A 62 7.40 -23.41 5.74
N ALA A 63 8.58 -23.80 5.24
CA ALA A 63 9.84 -23.68 5.97
C ALA A 63 10.17 -22.21 6.31
N LYS A 64 10.02 -21.30 5.34
CA LYS A 64 10.19 -19.85 5.54
C LYS A 64 9.22 -19.29 6.58
N ALA A 65 7.95 -19.70 6.54
CA ALA A 65 6.95 -19.26 7.51
C ALA A 65 7.27 -19.73 8.95
N LYS A 66 7.74 -20.98 9.09
CA LYS A 66 8.18 -21.53 10.38
C LYS A 66 9.39 -20.77 10.93
N ALA A 67 10.42 -20.56 10.10
CA ALA A 67 11.61 -19.80 10.47
C ALA A 67 11.27 -18.34 10.84
N LYS A 68 10.37 -17.67 10.10
CA LYS A 68 9.91 -16.32 10.42
C LYS A 68 9.18 -16.24 11.77
N LYS A 69 8.40 -17.27 12.11
CA LYS A 69 7.70 -17.37 13.41
C LYS A 69 8.69 -17.57 14.55
N GLU A 70 9.68 -18.42 14.38
CA GLU A 70 10.74 -18.67 15.36
C GLU A 70 11.60 -17.42 15.59
N ALA A 71 12.04 -16.76 14.51
CA ALA A 71 12.77 -15.49 14.60
C ALA A 71 11.96 -14.38 15.30
N LYS A 72 10.64 -14.30 15.05
CA LYS A 72 9.76 -13.35 15.75
C LYS A 72 9.69 -13.65 17.25
N LYS A 73 9.60 -14.92 17.65
CA LYS A 73 9.59 -15.32 19.07
C LYS A 73 10.92 -14.97 19.76
N ALA A 74 12.04 -15.29 19.12
CA ALA A 74 13.37 -14.96 19.62
C ALA A 74 13.55 -13.44 19.83
N LYS A 75 13.07 -12.63 18.87
CA LYS A 75 13.11 -11.16 18.96
C LYS A 75 12.25 -10.59 20.09
N ILE A 76 11.08 -11.20 20.35
CA ILE A 76 10.23 -10.80 21.48
C ILE A 76 10.93 -11.14 22.81
N GLN A 77 11.55 -12.31 22.90
CA GLN A 77 12.24 -12.76 24.11
C GLN A 77 13.52 -11.95 24.41
N SER A 78 14.21 -11.47 23.38
CA SER A 78 15.38 -10.59 23.55
C SER A 78 15.05 -9.14 23.89
N GLY A 79 13.76 -8.76 23.90
CA GLY A 79 13.33 -7.39 24.22
C GLY A 79 13.76 -6.33 23.21
N ALA A 80 14.27 -6.73 22.04
CA ALA A 80 14.76 -5.80 21.04
C ALA A 80 13.61 -4.92 20.50
N PRO A 81 13.86 -3.62 20.24
CA PRO A 81 12.83 -2.73 19.73
C PRO A 81 12.23 -3.25 18.42
N LYS A 82 10.91 -3.06 18.26
CA LYS A 82 10.21 -3.40 17.02
C LYS A 82 10.81 -2.55 15.90
N GLN A 83 11.10 -3.20 14.76
CA GLN A 83 11.52 -2.46 13.57
C GLN A 83 10.33 -1.61 13.12
N VAL A 84 10.59 -0.32 12.89
CA VAL A 84 9.60 0.58 12.29
C VAL A 84 9.39 0.12 10.84
N PRO A 85 8.14 -0.15 10.43
CA PRO A 85 7.88 -0.57 9.06
C PRO A 85 8.16 0.58 8.09
N HIS A 86 8.72 0.24 6.93
CA HIS A 86 8.79 1.16 5.80
C HIS A 86 7.39 1.36 5.23
N THR A 87 6.76 2.48 5.59
CA THR A 87 5.48 2.95 5.05
C THR A 87 5.70 4.09 4.06
N ILE A 88 4.70 4.37 3.22
CA ILE A 88 4.77 5.45 2.21
C ILE A 88 5.09 6.79 2.89
N GLU A 89 4.54 7.06 4.08
CA GLU A 89 4.84 8.29 4.83
C GLU A 89 6.26 8.33 5.39
N SER A 90 6.80 7.19 5.85
CA SER A 90 8.18 7.14 6.36
C SER A 90 9.22 7.32 5.26
N LEU A 91 8.89 6.99 4.02
CA LEU A 91 9.77 7.08 2.86
C LEU A 91 9.50 8.33 2.02
N ARG A 92 8.60 9.22 2.47
CA ARG A 92 8.33 10.47 1.78
C ARG A 92 9.61 11.31 1.74
N GLU A 93 9.93 11.83 0.56
CA GLU A 93 11.01 12.80 0.39
C GLU A 93 10.68 14.06 1.20
N LYS A 94 11.66 14.56 1.96
CA LYS A 94 11.45 15.77 2.76
C LYS A 94 11.30 16.96 1.81
N ASP A 95 10.20 17.66 1.94
CA ASP A 95 9.90 18.91 1.22
C ASP A 95 10.44 20.09 2.04
N GLU A 96 10.96 21.11 1.37
CA GLU A 96 11.48 22.34 2.00
C GLU A 96 10.37 23.16 2.66
N THR A 97 9.15 23.08 2.12
CA THR A 97 7.98 23.79 2.65
C THR A 97 7.28 23.05 3.80
N ALA A 98 7.71 21.84 4.12
CA ALA A 98 7.12 21.05 5.19
C ALA A 98 7.62 21.54 6.56
N ILE A 99 6.69 21.95 7.41
CA ILE A 99 6.99 22.29 8.81
C ILE A 99 7.40 21.00 9.54
N ILE A 100 8.68 20.92 9.89
CA ILE A 100 9.22 19.85 10.74
C ILE A 100 9.29 20.42 12.16
N GLY A 101 8.45 19.93 13.07
CA GLY A 101 8.43 20.42 14.46
C GLY A 101 7.40 21.52 14.69
N ASP A 102 7.75 22.53 15.49
CA ASP A 102 6.86 23.63 15.85
C ASP A 102 7.06 24.82 14.89
N LEU A 103 5.97 25.54 14.59
CA LEU A 103 6.03 26.70 13.68
C LEU A 103 6.84 27.88 14.24
N ASP A 104 7.05 27.92 15.55
CA ASP A 104 7.80 28.97 16.23
C ASP A 104 9.32 28.74 16.24
N ASP A 105 9.79 27.62 15.70
CA ASP A 105 11.22 27.31 15.58
C ASP A 105 11.92 28.26 14.59
N GLU A 106 13.19 28.57 14.85
CA GLU A 106 14.00 29.50 14.03
C GLU A 106 14.15 29.02 12.57
N GLU A 107 14.18 27.69 12.37
CA GLU A 107 14.22 27.06 11.05
C GLU A 107 12.95 27.35 10.21
N ASN A 108 11.81 27.63 10.87
CA ASN A 108 10.51 27.87 10.24
C ASN A 108 10.14 29.37 10.17
N ALA A 109 11.08 30.28 10.48
CA ALA A 109 10.83 31.72 10.54
C ALA A 109 10.34 32.31 9.21
N GLU A 110 10.86 31.81 8.08
CA GLU A 110 10.44 32.23 6.74
C GLU A 110 8.99 31.83 6.45
N VAL A 111 8.63 30.57 6.72
CA VAL A 111 7.27 30.05 6.57
C VAL A 111 6.27 30.83 7.42
N LYS A 112 6.65 31.20 8.65
CA LYS A 112 5.82 32.01 9.53
C LYS A 112 5.63 33.42 8.98
N ALA A 113 6.67 34.04 8.42
CA ALA A 113 6.57 35.36 7.80
C ALA A 113 5.66 35.34 6.56
N GLU A 114 5.71 34.27 5.76
CA GLU A 114 4.80 34.08 4.64
C GLU A 114 3.34 33.97 5.12
N LEU A 115 3.06 33.10 6.10
CA LEU A 115 1.72 32.92 6.66
C LEU A 115 1.13 34.21 7.26
N MET A 116 1.98 35.06 7.85
CA MET A 116 1.59 36.34 8.45
C MET A 116 1.26 37.42 7.42
N ASN A 117 1.83 37.35 6.22
CA ASN A 117 1.70 38.37 5.17
C ASN A 117 0.81 37.93 4.00
N ASP A 118 0.41 36.66 3.96
CA ASP A 118 -0.46 36.09 2.93
C ASP A 118 -1.87 36.70 2.94
N GLU A 119 -2.60 36.53 1.83
CA GLU A 119 -3.97 37.02 1.67
C GLU A 119 -4.94 36.44 2.72
N PHE A 120 -4.64 35.25 3.26
CA PHE A 120 -5.42 34.60 4.30
C PHE A 120 -4.99 34.96 5.73
N ALA A 121 -3.96 35.78 5.92
CA ALA A 121 -3.47 36.13 7.25
C ALA A 121 -4.55 36.76 8.14
N ALA A 122 -5.41 37.60 7.58
CA ALA A 122 -6.54 38.21 8.31
C ALA A 122 -7.56 37.16 8.77
N TYR A 123 -7.76 36.09 7.99
CA TYR A 123 -8.62 34.97 8.36
C TYR A 123 -8.02 34.18 9.53
N TYR A 124 -6.74 33.82 9.47
CA TYR A 124 -6.07 33.07 10.54
C TYR A 124 -5.92 33.87 11.84
N ARG A 125 -5.85 35.20 11.76
CA ARG A 125 -5.89 36.10 12.93
C ARG A 125 -7.30 36.29 13.51
N ASN A 126 -8.34 35.80 12.81
CA ASN A 126 -9.75 36.03 13.14
C ASN A 126 -10.10 37.52 13.23
N ASP A 127 -9.51 38.37 12.37
CA ASP A 127 -9.75 39.82 12.36
C ASP A 127 -11.18 40.17 11.94
N TYR A 128 -11.85 39.27 11.20
CA TYR A 128 -13.23 39.42 10.76
C TYR A 128 -14.01 38.11 10.89
N GLU A 129 -15.33 38.24 11.01
CA GLU A 129 -16.23 37.08 10.99
C GLU A 129 -16.55 36.69 9.54
N PRO A 130 -16.17 35.48 9.08
CA PRO A 130 -16.37 35.10 7.69
C PRO A 130 -17.85 34.98 7.37
N LYS A 131 -18.24 35.51 6.21
CA LYS A 131 -19.61 35.46 5.71
C LYS A 131 -19.60 34.85 4.33
N VAL A 132 -20.05 33.61 4.24
CA VAL A 132 -19.86 32.76 3.05
C VAL A 132 -21.15 32.69 2.22
N LEU A 133 -21.07 33.00 0.94
CA LEU A 133 -22.16 32.81 -0.01
C LEU A 133 -22.01 31.45 -0.71
N ILE A 134 -22.91 30.51 -0.43
CA ILE A 134 -22.99 29.24 -1.16
C ILE A 134 -23.96 29.40 -2.32
N THR A 135 -23.48 29.13 -3.53
CA THR A 135 -24.28 29.15 -4.76
C THR A 135 -24.06 27.88 -5.58
N TYR A 136 -24.81 27.76 -6.66
CA TYR A 136 -24.88 26.55 -7.47
C TYR A 136 -24.56 26.83 -8.94
N CYS A 137 -24.43 25.77 -9.74
CA CYS A 137 -24.53 25.81 -11.18
C CYS A 137 -25.89 26.40 -11.65
N ASP A 138 -26.02 26.64 -12.95
CA ASP A 138 -27.32 27.07 -13.49
C ASP A 138 -28.33 25.91 -13.46
N ASN A 139 -29.53 26.16 -12.93
CA ASN A 139 -30.61 25.18 -12.76
C ASN A 139 -30.19 23.89 -12.01
N PRO A 140 -29.78 23.97 -10.73
CA PRO A 140 -29.24 22.84 -10.00
C PRO A 140 -30.28 21.74 -9.72
N THR A 141 -29.85 20.49 -9.78
CA THR A 141 -30.71 19.36 -9.42
C THR A 141 -31.09 19.34 -7.94
N ARG A 142 -32.11 18.54 -7.59
CA ARG A 142 -32.57 18.43 -6.20
C ARG A 142 -31.46 17.95 -5.26
N LYS A 143 -30.60 17.02 -5.70
CA LYS A 143 -29.50 16.49 -4.89
C LYS A 143 -28.49 17.57 -4.55
N THR A 144 -28.07 18.34 -5.55
CA THR A 144 -27.14 19.47 -5.41
C THR A 144 -27.71 20.56 -4.51
N ARG A 145 -29.00 20.86 -4.62
CA ARG A 145 -29.70 21.79 -3.71
C ARG A 145 -29.71 21.32 -2.25
N ILE A 146 -29.88 20.02 -2.03
CA ILE A 146 -29.80 19.44 -0.67
C ILE A 146 -28.36 19.56 -0.17
N PHE A 147 -27.37 19.22 -0.99
CA PHE A 147 -25.97 19.31 -0.64
C PHE A 147 -25.54 20.74 -0.24
N GLY A 148 -25.92 21.77 -0.98
CA GLY A 148 -25.61 23.15 -0.58
C GLY A 148 -26.30 23.59 0.70
N ARG A 149 -27.50 23.06 1.02
CA ARG A 149 -28.13 23.27 2.34
C ARG A 149 -27.42 22.51 3.45
N GLU A 150 -26.92 21.30 3.20
CA GLU A 150 -26.11 20.59 4.19
C GLU A 150 -24.79 21.32 4.45
N LEU A 151 -24.17 21.90 3.41
CA LEU A 151 -22.98 22.76 3.59
C LEU A 151 -23.26 23.96 4.48
N THR A 152 -24.47 24.52 4.47
CA THR A 152 -24.81 25.62 5.41
C THR A 152 -24.85 25.20 6.88
N ARG A 153 -24.91 23.89 7.18
CA ARG A 153 -24.80 23.37 8.55
C ARG A 153 -23.35 23.13 8.97
N ILE A 154 -22.46 22.93 8.00
CA ILE A 154 -21.03 22.70 8.23
C ILE A 154 -20.29 24.02 8.39
N ILE A 155 -20.59 24.99 7.51
CA ILE A 155 -19.91 26.29 7.48
C ILE A 155 -20.76 27.32 8.23
N PRO A 156 -20.27 27.90 9.34
CA PRO A 156 -21.00 28.93 10.07
C PRO A 156 -21.18 30.20 9.22
N ASN A 157 -22.18 31.01 9.55
CA ASN A 157 -22.47 32.30 8.88
C ASN A 157 -22.54 32.22 7.35
N SER A 158 -22.99 31.07 6.85
CA SER A 158 -23.13 30.83 5.41
C SER A 158 -24.58 30.95 4.95
N LEU A 159 -24.75 31.40 3.72
CA LEU A 159 -26.06 31.56 3.09
C LEU A 159 -26.08 30.87 1.73
N SER A 160 -27.01 29.93 1.56
CA SER A 160 -27.25 29.26 0.29
C SER A 160 -28.26 30.03 -0.56
N LEU A 161 -27.82 30.56 -1.70
CA LEU A 161 -28.69 31.27 -2.66
C LEU A 161 -28.57 30.69 -4.08
N TYR A 162 -29.67 30.78 -4.84
CA TYR A 162 -29.66 30.42 -6.26
C TYR A 162 -28.91 31.45 -7.10
N ARG A 163 -28.17 30.96 -8.09
CA ARG A 163 -27.40 31.78 -9.02
C ARG A 163 -28.27 32.57 -10.01
N ASN A 164 -29.50 32.13 -10.28
CA ASN A 164 -30.47 32.78 -11.17
C ASN A 164 -29.85 33.22 -12.52
N ARG A 165 -29.13 32.32 -13.21
CA ARG A 165 -28.42 32.61 -14.48
C ARG A 165 -27.42 33.78 -14.42
N SER A 166 -27.02 34.23 -13.24
CA SER A 166 -26.07 35.33 -13.09
C SER A 166 -24.66 34.89 -13.46
N GLY A 167 -23.95 35.67 -14.29
CA GLY A 167 -22.53 35.44 -14.52
C GLY A 167 -21.71 35.61 -13.24
N VAL A 168 -20.58 34.88 -13.13
CA VAL A 168 -19.72 34.91 -11.93
C VAL A 168 -19.30 36.34 -11.57
N LYS A 169 -18.93 37.15 -12.56
CA LYS A 169 -18.56 38.57 -12.36
C LYS A 169 -19.67 39.41 -11.72
N LYS A 170 -20.94 39.15 -12.07
CA LYS A 170 -22.09 39.87 -11.47
C LYS A 170 -22.34 39.39 -10.04
N MET A 171 -22.21 38.08 -9.82
CA MET A 171 -22.33 37.47 -8.49
C MET A 171 -21.28 38.02 -7.53
N VAL A 172 -20.01 38.07 -7.93
CA VAL A 172 -18.93 38.64 -7.11
C VAL A 172 -19.24 40.08 -6.74
N LYS A 173 -19.58 40.94 -7.71
CA LYS A 173 -19.96 42.34 -7.43
C LYS A 173 -21.12 42.46 -6.43
N SER A 174 -22.15 41.63 -6.60
CA SER A 174 -23.31 41.60 -5.70
C SER A 174 -22.94 41.10 -4.30
N ALA A 175 -22.06 40.11 -4.22
CA ALA A 175 -21.59 39.53 -2.97
C ALA A 175 -20.72 40.52 -2.20
N THR A 176 -19.77 41.19 -2.86
CA THR A 176 -18.95 42.26 -2.28
C THR A 176 -19.82 43.40 -1.76
N ALA A 177 -20.84 43.82 -2.52
CA ALA A 177 -21.78 44.87 -2.08
C ALA A 177 -22.61 44.47 -0.84
N ARG A 178 -22.79 43.17 -0.59
CA ARG A 178 -23.50 42.62 0.58
C ARG A 178 -22.57 42.21 1.73
N GLY A 179 -21.27 42.49 1.59
CA GLY A 179 -20.24 42.18 2.58
C GLY A 179 -19.99 40.68 2.76
N PHE A 180 -20.16 39.87 1.71
CA PHE A 180 -19.67 38.49 1.74
C PHE A 180 -18.16 38.47 1.55
N THR A 181 -17.48 37.63 2.32
CA THR A 181 -16.02 37.45 2.29
C THR A 181 -15.67 36.44 1.23
N ASP A 182 -16.43 35.33 1.19
CA ASP A 182 -16.13 34.17 0.36
C ASP A 182 -17.37 33.72 -0.42
N ILE A 183 -17.13 33.11 -1.59
CA ILE A 183 -18.19 32.53 -2.42
C ILE A 183 -17.81 31.11 -2.80
N ILE A 184 -18.72 30.18 -2.51
CA ILE A 184 -18.61 28.78 -2.92
C ILE A 184 -19.57 28.56 -4.09
N VAL A 185 -19.07 28.01 -5.19
CA VAL A 185 -19.89 27.64 -6.35
C VAL A 185 -19.87 26.13 -6.49
N ILE A 186 -21.00 25.50 -6.20
CA ILE A 186 -21.16 24.05 -6.33
C ILE A 186 -21.50 23.73 -7.78
N ASN A 187 -20.65 22.93 -8.42
CA ASN A 187 -20.94 22.37 -9.73
C ASN A 187 -21.62 21.00 -9.58
N GLU A 188 -22.22 20.50 -10.65
CA GLU A 188 -22.75 19.14 -10.66
C GLU A 188 -22.41 18.44 -11.98
N ASN A 189 -22.24 17.12 -11.93
CA ASN A 189 -22.09 16.26 -13.09
C ASN A 189 -23.05 15.06 -12.95
N GLN A 190 -23.78 14.73 -14.02
CA GLN A 190 -24.75 13.61 -14.01
C GLN A 190 -25.74 13.64 -12.82
N CYS A 191 -26.26 14.82 -12.49
CA CYS A 191 -27.17 15.03 -11.35
C CYS A 191 -26.54 14.68 -9.98
N GLN A 192 -25.22 14.76 -9.87
CA GLN A 192 -24.46 14.60 -8.63
C GLN A 192 -23.58 15.84 -8.38
N PRO A 193 -23.66 16.44 -7.19
CA PRO A 193 -22.78 17.54 -6.80
C PRO A 193 -21.32 17.12 -6.69
#